data_AF-A0A354MXH0-F1
#
_entry.id   AF-A0A354MXH0-F1
#
_cell.length_a   1.000
_cell.length_b   1.000
_cell.length_c   1.000
_cell.angle_alpha   90.00
_cell.angle_beta   90.00
_cell.angle_gamma   90.00
#
_symmetry.space_group_name_H-M   'P 1'
#
loop_
_entity.id
_entity.type
_entity.pdbx_description
1 polymer ?
#
loop_
_entity_poly.entity_id
_entity_poly.type
_entity_poly.pdbx_seq_one_letter_code
_entity_poly.pdbx_strand_id
1 'polypeptide(L)'
;MVNIDCLFLGYRRFYIEKEDIAGVADCLLNHGISAKISEDGSFALPLRRASGARRALAAFPGVRVSEPLGVPGFFFRYRRRYGIFAALLFVLTFAFFTGGRVWDIRVEGEGELSDAYVTEALADAGLTPGVRFSDLD
;
A
#
# COMPACT_ATOMS: atom_id res chain seq x y z
N MET A 1 12.64 17.98 10.58
CA MET A 1 11.68 17.87 9.46
C MET A 1 11.98 16.60 8.68
N VAL A 2 11.05 15.65 8.62
CA VAL A 2 11.19 14.40 7.84
C VAL A 2 10.78 14.70 6.41
N ASN A 3 11.67 14.47 5.45
CA ASN A 3 11.43 14.73 4.04
C ASN A 3 10.35 13.77 3.49
N ILE A 4 9.50 14.21 2.56
CA ILE A 4 8.42 13.39 1.97
C ILE A 4 8.98 12.11 1.33
N ASP A 5 10.17 12.19 0.74
CA ASP A 5 10.87 11.03 0.18
C ASP A 5 11.14 9.93 1.21
N CYS A 6 11.29 10.29 2.50
CA CYS A 6 11.46 9.32 3.58
C CYS A 6 10.19 8.50 3.83
N LEU A 7 8.99 9.01 3.52
CA LEU A 7 7.75 8.25 3.66
C LEU A 7 7.64 7.15 2.61
N PHE A 8 7.97 7.46 1.35
CA PHE A 8 7.88 6.52 0.23
C PHE A 8 9.05 5.54 0.17
N LEU A 9 10.28 6.02 0.37
CA LEU A 9 11.48 5.18 0.35
C LEU A 9 11.77 4.50 1.69
N GLY A 10 11.00 4.88 2.72
CA GLY A 10 11.12 4.41 4.10
C GLY A 10 12.35 4.94 4.82
N TYR A 11 12.24 4.97 6.15
CA TYR A 11 13.30 5.45 7.04
C TYR A 11 13.43 4.56 8.28
N ARG A 12 14.53 4.71 9.01
CA ARG A 12 14.70 4.14 10.36
C ARG A 12 15.05 5.25 11.33
N ARG A 13 14.53 5.11 12.55
CA ARG A 13 14.89 5.97 13.67
C ARG A 13 15.90 5.26 14.56
N PHE A 14 16.87 6.02 15.01
CA PHE A 14 17.90 5.61 15.94
C PHE A 14 17.70 6.40 17.22
N TYR A 15 17.92 5.75 18.35
CA TYR A 15 17.85 6.32 19.70
C TYR A 15 19.19 6.08 20.36
N ILE A 16 19.83 7.15 20.81
CA ILE A 16 21.14 7.12 21.46
C ILE A 16 20.94 7.50 22.94
N GLU A 17 21.61 6.80 23.84
CA GLU A 17 21.73 7.22 25.24
C GLU A 17 22.59 8.49 25.35
N LYS A 18 22.29 9.37 26.32
CA LYS A 18 22.87 10.72 26.38
C LYS A 18 24.39 10.76 26.53
N GLU A 19 25.01 9.71 27.08
CA GLU A 19 26.46 9.60 27.25
C GLU A 19 27.21 9.40 25.92
N ASP A 20 26.59 8.76 24.93
CA ASP A 20 27.27 8.34 23.69
C ASP A 20 27.06 9.30 22.50
N ILE A 21 26.37 10.42 22.69
CA ILE A 21 25.96 11.31 21.59
C ILE A 21 27.18 11.83 20.80
N ALA A 22 28.25 12.23 21.49
CA ALA A 22 29.45 12.77 20.85
C ALA A 22 30.17 11.70 20.00
N GLY A 23 30.39 10.50 20.57
CA GLY A 23 31.05 9.40 19.86
C GLY A 23 30.24 8.90 18.66
N VAL A 24 28.91 8.90 18.76
CA VAL A 24 28.02 8.55 17.65
C VAL A 24 28.05 9.61 16.56
N ALA A 25 28.07 10.90 16.91
CA ALA A 25 28.16 11.99 15.95
C ALA A 25 29.46 11.93 15.14
N ASP A 26 30.60 11.74 15.81
CA ASP A 26 31.90 11.60 15.15
C ASP A 26 31.98 10.36 14.25
N CYS A 27 31.43 9.23 14.72
CA CYS A 27 31.38 8.00 13.93
C CYS A 27 30.57 8.18 12.63
N LEU A 28 29.43 8.88 12.71
CA LEU A 28 28.58 9.15 11.55
C LEU A 28 29.28 10.08 10.54
N LEU A 29 29.99 11.11 11.02
CA LEU A 29 30.75 12.02 10.18
C LEU A 29 31.91 11.30 9.46
N ASN A 30 32.65 10.46 10.18
CA ASN A 30 33.74 9.66 9.60
C ASN A 30 33.28 8.70 8.50
N HIS A 31 32.01 8.26 8.55
CA HIS A 31 31.40 7.43 7.51
C HIS A 31 30.68 8.24 6.42
N GLY A 32 30.78 9.58 6.43
CA GLY A 32 30.14 10.47 5.47
C GLY A 32 28.61 10.55 5.60
N ILE A 33 28.07 10.19 6.78
CA ILE A 33 26.63 10.17 7.05
C ILE A 33 26.24 11.44 7.80
N SER A 34 25.79 12.45 7.06
CA SER A 34 25.19 13.64 7.69
C SER A 34 23.81 13.30 8.25
N ALA A 35 23.68 13.31 9.58
CA ALA A 35 22.44 13.10 10.31
C ALA A 35 22.18 14.28 11.25
N LYS A 36 20.94 14.79 11.27
CA LYS A 36 20.51 15.77 12.27
C LYS A 36 20.07 15.03 13.52
N ILE A 37 20.84 15.14 14.60
CA ILE A 37 20.52 14.57 15.90
C ILE A 37 19.62 15.56 16.65
N SER A 38 18.48 15.08 17.16
CA SER A 38 17.58 15.86 18.02
C SER A 38 18.18 15.99 19.41
N GLU A 39 17.80 17.02 20.17
CA GLU A 39 18.24 17.22 21.56
C GLU A 39 17.92 16.02 22.48
N ASP A 40 16.90 15.24 22.12
CA ASP A 40 16.50 14.00 22.79
C ASP A 40 17.41 12.79 22.49
N GLY A 41 18.48 12.96 21.70
CA GLY A 41 19.37 11.87 21.29
C GLY A 41 18.78 10.96 20.20
N SER A 42 17.67 11.36 19.56
CA SER A 42 17.06 10.61 18.48
C SER A 42 17.35 11.22 17.11
N PHE A 43 17.56 10.39 16.10
CA PHE A 43 17.73 10.84 14.72
C PHE A 43 17.10 9.86 13.73
N ALA A 44 16.72 10.36 12.55
CA ALA A 44 16.10 9.55 11.50
C ALA A 44 16.97 9.57 10.25
N LEU A 45 17.15 8.39 9.65
CA LEU A 45 17.86 8.23 8.38
C LEU A 45 17.00 7.47 7.36
N PRO A 46 17.07 7.83 6.07
CA PRO A 46 16.43 7.05 5.01
C PRO A 46 17.03 5.64 4.95
N LEU A 47 16.21 4.65 4.59
CA LEU A 47 16.60 3.22 4.60
C LEU A 47 17.89 2.93 3.81
N ARG A 48 18.12 3.65 2.70
CA ARG A 48 19.33 3.53 1.88
C ARG A 48 20.62 3.81 2.66
N ARG A 49 20.60 4.79 3.57
CA ARG A 49 21.75 5.17 4.41
C ARG A 49 21.74 4.48 5.77
N ALA A 50 20.56 4.09 6.25
CA ALA A 50 20.38 3.45 7.55
C ALA A 50 21.09 2.09 7.67
N SER A 51 21.29 1.36 6.57
CA SER A 51 22.03 0.08 6.57
C SER A 51 23.53 0.24 6.81
N GLY A 52 24.12 1.34 6.32
CA GLY A 52 25.50 1.73 6.61
C GLY A 52 25.64 2.25 8.03
N ALA A 53 24.77 3.18 8.45
CA ALA A 53 24.75 3.70 9.81
C ALA A 53 24.56 2.60 10.85
N ARG A 54 23.64 1.65 10.63
CA ARG A 54 23.45 0.52 11.54
C ARG A 54 24.70 -0.34 11.72
N ARG A 55 25.50 -0.52 10.67
CA ARG A 55 26.76 -1.27 10.76
C ARG A 55 27.82 -0.48 11.52
N ALA A 56 27.98 0.80 11.19
CA ALA A 56 28.91 1.68 11.89
C ALA A 56 28.58 1.83 13.39
N LEU A 57 27.28 1.87 13.72
CA LEU A 57 26.77 2.03 15.07
C LEU A 57 26.60 0.71 15.84
N ALA A 58 26.90 -0.44 15.22
CA ALA A 58 26.85 -1.73 15.92
C ALA A 58 27.89 -1.85 17.04
N ALA A 59 28.94 -1.03 17.00
CA ALA A 59 29.96 -0.95 18.02
C ALA A 59 29.51 -0.20 19.30
N PHE A 60 28.38 0.51 19.25
CA PHE A 60 27.86 1.29 20.37
C PHE A 60 26.70 0.54 21.05
N PRO A 61 26.86 0.03 22.28
CA PRO A 61 25.82 -0.75 22.97
C PRO A 61 24.60 0.10 23.36
N GLY A 62 24.74 1.43 23.49
CA GLY A 62 23.67 2.36 23.83
C GLY A 62 22.77 2.77 22.65
N VAL A 63 23.00 2.25 21.43
CA VAL A 63 22.22 2.63 20.23
C VAL A 63 21.10 1.64 19.97
N ARG A 64 19.85 2.09 20.13
CA ARG A 64 18.66 1.33 19.74
C ARG A 64 18.18 1.73 18.36
N VAL A 65 17.84 0.74 17.54
CA VAL A 65 17.39 0.93 16.15
C VAL A 65 15.93 0.50 16.03
N SER A 66 15.08 1.38 15.49
CA SER A 66 13.69 1.05 15.22
C SER A 66 13.55 0.09 14.03
N GLU A 67 12.37 -0.54 13.91
CA GLU A 67 11.94 -1.18 12.68
C GLU A 67 11.89 -0.16 11.51
N PRO A 68 12.00 -0.62 10.24
CA PRO A 68 11.72 0.20 9.07
C PRO A 68 10.32 0.83 9.15
N LEU A 69 10.27 2.15 9.00
CA LEU A 69 9.05 2.95 8.98
C LEU A 69 8.80 3.47 7.55
N GLY A 70 7.55 3.82 7.24
CA GLY A 70 7.12 4.26 5.91
C GLY A 70 6.50 3.13 5.07
N VAL A 71 6.23 3.42 3.79
CA VAL A 71 5.58 2.49 2.85
C VAL A 71 6.30 1.14 2.76
N PRO A 72 7.65 1.08 2.63
CA PRO A 72 8.36 -0.20 2.59
C PRO A 72 8.25 -0.94 3.92
N GLY A 73 8.26 -0.24 5.05
CA GLY A 73 8.06 -0.84 6.37
C GLY A 73 6.70 -1.50 6.52
N PHE A 74 5.65 -0.86 5.99
CA PHE A 74 4.31 -1.44 5.92
C PHE A 74 4.29 -2.71 5.06
N PHE A 75 4.83 -2.67 3.84
CA PHE A 75 4.91 -3.87 2.99
C PHE A 75 5.75 -5.00 3.62
N PHE A 76 6.88 -4.69 4.26
CA PHE A 76 7.70 -5.68 4.97
C PHE A 76 6.93 -6.32 6.14
N ARG A 77 6.16 -5.53 6.90
CA ARG A 77 5.36 -6.01 8.03
C ARG A 77 4.19 -6.90 7.57
N TYR A 78 3.57 -6.58 6.44
CA TYR A 78 2.43 -7.31 5.89
C TYR A 78 2.80 -8.32 4.80
N ARG A 79 4.09 -8.60 4.57
CA ARG A 79 4.57 -9.57 3.57
C ARG A 79 4.05 -11.01 3.76
N ARG A 80 3.42 -11.34 4.88
CA ARG A 80 2.80 -12.67 5.11
C ARG A 80 1.29 -12.67 4.92
N ARG A 81 0.69 -11.50 4.70
CA ARG A 81 -0.75 -11.32 4.50
C ARG A 81 -1.11 -11.09 3.03
N TYR A 82 -0.30 -11.57 2.10
CA TYR A 82 -0.59 -11.50 0.66
C TYR A 82 -1.96 -12.07 0.31
N GLY A 83 -2.45 -13.08 1.05
CA GLY A 83 -3.79 -13.63 0.87
C GLY A 83 -4.91 -12.60 1.06
N ILE A 84 -4.77 -11.67 2.01
CA ILE A 84 -5.77 -10.61 2.24
C ILE A 84 -5.76 -9.61 1.09
N PHE A 85 -4.58 -9.20 0.63
CA PHE A 85 -4.44 -8.31 -0.52
C PHE A 85 -4.94 -8.95 -1.81
N ALA A 86 -4.64 -10.22 -2.03
CA ALA A 86 -5.12 -10.97 -3.18
C ALA A 86 -6.65 -11.12 -3.15
N ALA A 87 -7.24 -11.43 -2.00
CA ALA A 87 -8.69 -11.50 -1.84
C ALA A 87 -9.35 -10.14 -2.09
N LEU A 88 -8.79 -9.04 -1.56
CA LEU A 88 -9.31 -7.69 -1.79
C LEU A 88 -9.25 -7.33 -3.28
N LEU A 89 -8.12 -7.58 -3.94
CA LEU A 89 -7.96 -7.34 -5.37
C LEU A 89 -8.94 -8.18 -6.19
N PHE A 90 -9.11 -9.45 -5.83
CA PHE A 90 -10.06 -10.35 -6.47
C PHE A 90 -11.49 -9.83 -6.32
N VAL A 91 -11.92 -9.44 -5.11
CA VAL A 91 -13.28 -8.92 -4.87
C VAL A 91 -13.52 -7.64 -5.66
N LEU A 92 -12.56 -6.70 -5.68
CA LEU A 92 -12.70 -5.47 -6.46
C LEU A 92 -12.80 -5.74 -7.96
N THR A 93 -11.94 -6.62 -8.47
CA THR A 93 -11.94 -7.01 -9.88
C THR A 93 -13.24 -7.72 -10.26
N PHE A 94 -13.66 -8.67 -9.42
CA PHE A 94 -14.88 -9.42 -9.59
C PHE A 94 -16.10 -8.49 -9.58
N ALA A 95 -16.23 -7.63 -8.57
CA ALA A 95 -17.31 -6.65 -8.46
C ALA A 95 -17.33 -5.66 -9.65
N PHE A 96 -16.18 -5.25 -10.15
CA PHE A 96 -16.10 -4.42 -11.35
C PHE A 96 -16.63 -5.15 -12.59
N PHE A 97 -16.32 -6.43 -12.75
CA PHE A 97 -16.80 -7.22 -13.88
C PHE A 97 -18.27 -7.64 -13.75
N THR A 98 -18.75 -7.93 -12.54
CA THR A 98 -20.11 -8.41 -12.30
C THR A 98 -21.12 -7.30 -12.09
N GLY A 99 -20.80 -6.27 -11.30
CA GLY A 99 -21.75 -5.22 -10.93
C GLY A 99 -22.15 -4.28 -12.07
N GLY A 100 -21.37 -4.25 -13.16
CA GLY A 100 -21.63 -3.36 -14.29
C GLY A 100 -22.42 -3.96 -15.44
N ARG A 101 -22.77 -5.26 -15.44
CA ARG A 101 -23.35 -5.95 -16.61
C ARG A 101 -24.72 -6.52 -16.32
N VAL A 102 -25.61 -6.46 -17.31
CA VAL A 102 -26.86 -7.21 -17.31
C VAL A 102 -26.53 -8.68 -17.62
N TRP A 103 -26.70 -9.57 -16.65
CA TRP A 103 -26.34 -10.99 -16.79
C TRP A 103 -27.53 -11.87 -17.17
N ASP A 104 -28.70 -11.53 -16.68
CA ASP A 104 -29.95 -12.26 -16.91
C ASP A 104 -31.10 -11.25 -16.93
N ILE A 105 -32.00 -11.40 -17.89
CA ILE A 105 -33.20 -10.57 -18.02
C ILE A 105 -34.38 -11.51 -17.93
N ARG A 106 -35.02 -11.54 -16.77
CA ARG A 106 -36.20 -12.36 -16.55
C ARG A 106 -37.44 -11.49 -16.66
N VAL A 107 -38.26 -11.77 -17.67
CA VAL A 107 -39.55 -11.10 -17.87
C VAL A 107 -40.64 -12.06 -17.44
N GLU A 108 -41.36 -11.72 -16.36
CA GLU A 108 -42.52 -12.49 -15.89
C GLU A 108 -43.79 -11.73 -16.27
N GLY A 109 -44.69 -12.39 -17.01
CA GLY A 109 -45.95 -11.81 -17.49
C GLY A 109 -47.07 -12.86 -17.53
N GLU A 110 -48.32 -12.42 -17.40
CA GLU A 110 -49.51 -13.27 -17.23
C GLU A 110 -50.02 -13.91 -18.54
N GLY A 111 -49.28 -13.82 -19.65
CA GLY A 111 -49.68 -14.34 -20.97
C GLY A 111 -48.53 -15.00 -21.74
N GLU A 112 -48.86 -15.98 -22.59
CA GLU A 112 -47.92 -16.68 -23.48
C GLU A 112 -47.42 -15.74 -24.60
N LEU A 113 -46.46 -14.88 -24.27
CA LEU A 113 -45.57 -14.29 -25.27
C LEU A 113 -44.37 -15.22 -25.43
N SER A 114 -43.96 -15.49 -26.68
CA SER A 114 -42.80 -16.33 -26.90
C SER A 114 -41.53 -15.61 -26.43
N ASP A 115 -40.62 -16.34 -25.78
CA ASP A 115 -39.32 -15.82 -25.32
C ASP A 115 -38.55 -15.13 -26.45
N ALA A 116 -38.71 -15.60 -27.69
CA ALA A 116 -38.08 -15.02 -28.87
C ALA A 116 -38.57 -13.57 -29.12
N TYR A 117 -39.88 -13.32 -29.03
CA TYR A 117 -40.45 -12.00 -29.24
C TYR A 117 -40.03 -11.01 -28.14
N VAL A 118 -39.96 -11.49 -26.89
CA VAL A 118 -39.55 -10.67 -25.74
C VAL A 118 -38.06 -10.32 -25.82
N THR A 119 -37.22 -11.29 -26.21
CA THR A 119 -35.77 -11.07 -26.38
C THR A 119 -35.47 -10.11 -27.52
N GLU A 120 -36.21 -10.20 -28.63
CA GLU A 120 -36.05 -9.30 -29.78
C GLU A 120 -36.49 -7.87 -29.45
N ALA A 121 -37.61 -7.70 -28.74
CA ALA A 121 -38.07 -6.40 -28.26
C ALA A 121 -37.12 -5.76 -27.22
N LEU A 122 -36.50 -6.56 -26.34
CA LEU A 122 -35.48 -6.10 -25.40
C LEU A 122 -34.17 -5.74 -26.11
N ALA A 123 -33.77 -6.50 -27.13
CA ALA A 123 -32.60 -6.19 -27.95
C ALA A 123 -32.79 -4.87 -28.73
N ASP A 124 -33.98 -4.63 -29.28
CA ASP A 124 -34.35 -3.38 -29.94
C ASP A 124 -34.32 -2.17 -28.98
N ALA A 125 -34.55 -2.41 -27.68
CA ALA A 125 -34.41 -1.41 -26.61
C ALA A 125 -32.96 -1.28 -26.07
N GLY A 126 -31.98 -2.00 -26.64
CA GLY A 126 -30.58 -1.98 -26.20
C GLY A 126 -30.27 -2.83 -24.97
N LEU A 127 -31.26 -3.54 -24.43
CA LEU A 127 -31.14 -4.43 -23.28
C LEU A 127 -30.74 -5.84 -23.73
N THR A 128 -29.45 -6.03 -24.02
CA THR A 128 -28.89 -7.36 -24.28
C THR A 128 -27.99 -7.84 -23.14
N PRO A 129 -27.94 -9.16 -22.88
CA PRO A 129 -27.00 -9.72 -21.92
C PRO A 129 -25.56 -9.31 -22.23
N GLY A 130 -24.85 -8.78 -21.23
CA GLY A 130 -23.48 -8.28 -21.36
C GLY A 130 -23.35 -6.77 -21.56
N VAL A 131 -24.44 -6.04 -21.81
CA VAL A 131 -24.44 -4.56 -21.90
C VAL A 131 -24.19 -3.95 -20.52
N ARG A 132 -23.49 -2.82 -20.52
CA ARG A 132 -23.13 -2.10 -19.30
C ARG A 132 -24.34 -1.30 -18.82
N PHE A 133 -24.68 -1.37 -17.53
CA PHE A 133 -25.84 -0.67 -16.99
C PHE A 133 -25.76 0.87 -17.16
N SER A 134 -24.56 1.42 -17.27
CA SER A 134 -24.32 2.85 -17.52
C SER A 134 -24.73 3.34 -18.91
N ASP A 135 -24.99 2.42 -19.84
CA ASP A 135 -25.29 2.72 -21.24
C ASP A 135 -26.81 2.65 -21.52
N LEU A 136 -27.60 2.37 -20.48
CA LEU A 136 -29.06 2.36 -20.50
C LEU A 136 -29.55 3.66 -19.87
N ASP A 137 -30.09 4.57 -20.69
CA ASP A 137 -30.64 5.88 -20.31
C ASP A 137 -32.18 5.83 -20.28
#